data_AF-A0AAV2FQN6-F1
#
_entry.id   AF-A0AAV2FQN6-F1
#
_cell.length_a   1.000
_cell.length_b   1.000
_cell.length_c   1.000
_cell.angle_alpha   90.00
_cell.angle_beta   90.00
_cell.angle_gamma   90.00
#
_symmetry.space_group_name_H-M   'P 1'
#
loop_
_entity.id
_entity.type
_entity.pdbx_description
1 polymer ?
#
loop_
_entity_poly.entity_id
_entity_poly.type
_entity_poly.pdbx_seq_one_letter_code
_entity_poly.pdbx_strand_id
1 'polypeptide(L)' 'MKTTSVLSIIFLLLSVVAIHVAEGADPIPMRETCITRLEVYCQPGKCKNDCNRVYGPRVSDGFCFHDSCLCAYFC' A
#
# COMPACT_ATOMS: atom_id res chain seq x y z
N MET A 1 -32.63 -30.92 29.98
CA MET A 1 -32.81 -29.49 29.64
C MET A 1 -31.44 -28.89 29.46
N LYS A 2 -31.09 -28.52 28.23
CA LYS A 2 -29.76 -27.99 27.87
C LYS A 2 -29.79 -26.48 28.12
N THR A 3 -29.17 -26.02 29.19
CA THR A 3 -29.06 -24.58 29.52
C THR A 3 -28.06 -23.94 28.58
N THR A 4 -28.55 -23.41 27.47
CA THR A 4 -27.74 -22.59 26.56
C THR A 4 -27.38 -21.31 27.30
N SER A 5 -26.09 -21.15 27.62
CA SER A 5 -25.57 -19.97 28.30
C SER A 5 -25.80 -18.74 27.42
N VAL A 6 -26.41 -17.69 27.98
CA VAL A 6 -26.68 -16.42 27.30
C VAL A 6 -25.40 -15.83 26.69
N LEU A 7 -24.24 -16.06 27.32
CA LEU A 7 -22.93 -15.68 26.82
C LEU A 7 -22.63 -16.26 25.42
N SER A 8 -23.03 -17.51 25.16
CA SER A 8 -22.77 -18.19 23.89
C SER A 8 -23.56 -17.56 22.74
N ILE A 9 -24.77 -17.05 23.02
CA ILE A 9 -25.61 -16.37 22.03
C ILE A 9 -25.02 -15.01 21.67
N ILE A 10 -24.54 -14.25 22.68
CA ILE A 10 -23.88 -12.96 22.48
C ILE A 10 -22.61 -13.12 21.64
N PHE A 11 -21.80 -14.15 21.93
CA PHE A 11 -20.58 -14.42 21.16
C PHE A 11 -20.87 -14.74 19.70
N LEU A 12 -21.90 -15.57 19.44
CA LEU A 12 -22.37 -15.89 18.09
C LEU A 12 -22.82 -14.64 17.33
N LEU A 13 -23.58 -13.75 17.96
CA LEU A 13 -24.05 -12.52 17.33
C LEU A 13 -22.89 -11.57 16.98
N LEU A 14 -21.90 -11.43 17.86
CA LEU A 14 -20.71 -10.60 17.60
C LEU A 14 -19.89 -11.13 16.42
N SER A 15 -19.73 -12.46 16.30
CA SER A 15 -19.03 -13.06 15.16
C SER A 15 -19.76 -12.83 13.83
N VAL A 16 -21.10 -12.90 13.83
CA VAL A 16 -21.90 -12.65 12.62
C VAL A 16 -21.80 -11.18 12.19
N VAL A 17 -21.84 -10.23 13.13
CA VAL A 17 -21.68 -8.80 12.83
C VAL A 17 -20.30 -8.50 12.23
N ALA A 18 -19.24 -9.14 12.72
CA ALA A 18 -17.88 -8.95 12.19
C ALA A 18 -17.74 -9.41 10.73
N ILE A 19 -18.44 -10.49 10.32
CA ILE A 19 -18.39 -11.02 8.96
C ILE A 19 -19.07 -10.06 7.96
N HIS A 20 -20.21 -9.45 8.34
CA HIS A 20 -20.93 -8.52 7.47
C HIS A 20 -20.20 -7.19 7.24
N VAL A 21 -19.31 -6.78 8.14
CA VAL A 21 -18.50 -5.56 7.96
C VAL A 21 -17.32 -5.79 7.00
N ALA A 22 -16.85 -7.02 6.85
CA ALA A 22 -15.69 -7.34 6.01
C ALA A 22 -16.03 -7.42 4.51
N GLU A 23 -17.28 -7.76 4.15
CA GLU A 23 -17.69 -7.92 2.74
C GLU A 23 -17.87 -6.59 1.98
N GLY A 24 -17.81 -5.45 2.67
CA GLY A 24 -17.92 -4.12 2.06
C GLY A 24 -16.58 -3.40 1.84
N ALA A 25 -15.44 -4.05 2.13
CA ALA A 25 -14.14 -3.49 1.79
C ALA A 25 -13.83 -3.80 0.32
N ASP A 26 -14.22 -2.90 -0.58
CA ASP A 26 -13.66 -2.90 -1.94
C ASP A 26 -12.14 -3.04 -1.85
N PRO A 27 -11.52 -3.97 -2.60
CA PRO A 27 -10.07 -4.06 -2.63
C PRO A 27 -9.54 -2.69 -3.05
N ILE A 28 -8.72 -2.07 -2.20
CA ILE A 28 -8.01 -0.84 -2.55
C ILE A 28 -7.34 -1.15 -3.89
N PRO A 29 -7.63 -0.40 -4.97
CA PRO A 29 -7.05 -0.69 -6.26
C PRO A 29 -5.53 -0.62 -6.09
N MET A 30 -4.90 -1.79 -6.15
CA MET A 30 -3.46 -1.94 -6.09
C MET A 30 -2.94 -1.30 -7.37
N ARG A 31 -2.62 0.00 -7.33
CA ARG A 31 -1.89 0.64 -8.43
C ARG A 31 -0.53 -0.03 -8.49
N GLU A 32 -0.20 -0.63 -9.63
CA GLU A 32 1.09 -1.27 -9.84
C GLU A 32 2.17 -0.18 -9.78
N THR A 33 3.06 -0.29 -8.80
CA THR A 33 4.17 0.65 -8.67
C THR A 33 5.34 0.07 -9.43
N CYS A 34 5.73 0.77 -10.50
CA CYS A 34 6.87 0.43 -11.31
C CYS A 34 8.11 1.17 -10.81
N ILE A 35 9.26 0.49 -10.81
CA ILE A 35 10.54 1.05 -10.38
C ILE A 35 11.50 0.99 -11.56
N THR A 36 12.10 2.13 -11.89
CA THR A 36 13.21 2.20 -12.84
C THR A 36 14.46 2.76 -12.18
N ARG A 37 15.63 2.28 -12.60
CA ARG A 37 16.91 2.73 -12.09
C ARG A 37 17.41 3.90 -12.92
N LEU A 38 17.83 4.96 -12.24
CA LEU A 38 18.53 6.08 -12.82
C LEU A 38 20.00 6.04 -12.35
N GLU A 39 20.93 5.91 -13.29
CA GLU A 39 22.37 5.87 -13.04
C GLU A 39 22.94 7.28 -12.79
N VAL A 40 22.46 7.91 -11.73
CA VAL A 40 22.96 9.18 -11.20
C VAL A 40 23.35 9.01 -9.75
N TYR A 41 24.42 9.71 -9.34
CA TYR A 41 24.87 9.70 -7.95
C TYR A 41 23.73 10.17 -7.04
N CYS A 42 23.30 9.29 -6.13
CA CYS A 42 22.13 9.59 -5.34
C CYS A 42 22.43 10.59 -4.23
N GLN A 43 21.87 11.80 -4.37
CA GLN A 43 21.90 12.82 -3.31
C GLN A 43 20.54 12.89 -2.61
N PRO A 44 20.50 12.87 -1.26
CA PRO A 44 19.27 13.04 -0.51
C PRO A 44 18.53 14.31 -0.95
N GLY A 45 17.24 14.20 -1.26
CA GLY A 45 16.40 15.32 -1.71
C GLY A 45 16.56 15.72 -3.19
N LYS A 46 17.54 15.18 -3.93
CA LYS A 46 17.65 15.42 -5.39
C LYS A 46 17.11 14.28 -6.23
N CYS A 47 17.16 13.04 -5.73
CA CYS A 47 16.76 11.86 -6.49
C CYS A 47 15.35 11.99 -7.10
N LYS A 48 14.35 12.40 -6.33
CA LYS A 48 13.00 12.65 -6.85
C LYS A 48 12.95 13.70 -7.97
N ASN A 49 13.75 14.77 -7.86
CA ASN A 49 13.82 15.79 -8.91
C ASN A 49 14.50 15.27 -10.18
N ASP A 50 15.59 14.51 -10.04
CA ASP A 50 16.27 13.89 -11.18
C ASP A 50 15.36 12.87 -11.88
N CYS A 51 14.61 12.07 -11.11
CA CYS A 51 13.57 11.20 -11.64
C CYS A 51 12.50 11.98 -12.41
N ASN A 52 11.95 13.04 -11.83
CA ASN A 52 10.96 13.90 -12.49
C ASN A 52 11.51 14.56 -13.77
N ARG A 53 12.81 14.90 -13.80
CA ARG A 53 13.46 15.51 -14.97
C ARG A 53 13.56 14.55 -16.14
N VAL A 54 13.82 13.27 -15.89
CA VAL A 54 14.04 12.25 -16.93
C VAL A 54 12.74 11.57 -17.35
N TYR A 55 11.92 11.16 -16.38
CA TYR A 55 10.71 10.37 -16.62
C TYR A 55 9.43 11.21 -16.60
N GLY A 56 9.54 12.50 -16.26
CA GLY A 56 8.42 13.43 -16.21
C GLY A 56 7.62 13.37 -14.89
N PRO A 57 6.50 14.12 -14.82
CA PRO A 57 5.76 14.34 -13.57
C PRO A 57 4.96 13.13 -13.07
N ARG A 58 5.06 11.97 -13.74
CA ARG A 58 4.39 10.72 -13.34
C ARG A 58 5.12 9.98 -12.22
N VAL A 59 6.35 10.41 -11.91
CA VAL A 59 7.13 9.88 -10.80
C VAL A 59 6.42 10.19 -9.49
N SER A 60 6.02 9.15 -8.79
CA SER A 60 5.41 9.25 -7.46
C SER A 60 6.49 9.57 -6.43
N ASP A 61 7.64 8.89 -6.51
CA ASP A 61 8.73 9.07 -5.58
C ASP A 61 10.11 8.73 -6.16
N GLY A 62 11.17 9.17 -5.48
CA GLY A 62 12.55 8.85 -5.83
C GLY A 62 13.38 8.56 -4.58
N PHE A 63 13.92 7.34 -4.47
CA PHE A 63 14.70 6.90 -3.31
C PHE A 63 16.11 6.46 -3.69
N CYS A 64 17.04 6.65 -2.76
CA CYS A 64 18.43 6.24 -2.95
C CYS A 64 18.63 4.78 -2.59
N PHE A 65 19.25 4.04 -3.50
CA PHE A 65 19.72 2.67 -3.27
C PHE A 65 21.19 2.58 -3.67
N HIS A 66 22.06 2.48 -2.66
CA HIS A 66 23.50 2.69 -2.81
C HIS A 66 23.79 4.03 -3.52
N ASP A 67 24.60 4.01 -4.57
CA ASP A 67 24.97 5.20 -5.36
C ASP A 67 23.97 5.51 -6.48
N SER A 68 22.86 4.77 -6.58
CA SER A 68 21.86 4.93 -7.63
C SER A 68 20.55 5.50 -7.12
N CYS A 69 19.88 6.25 -7.99
CA CYS A 69 18.56 6.77 -7.73
C CYS A 69 17.51 5.83 -8.33
N LEU A 70 16.55 5.38 -7.52
CA LEU A 70 15.43 4.55 -7.96
C LEU A 70 14.18 5.42 -8.06
N CYS A 71 13.57 5.43 -9.24
CA CYS A 71 12.40 6.24 -9.54
C CYS A 71 11.15 5.36 -9.54
N ALA A 72 10.24 5.62 -8.61
CA ALA A 72 8.93 4.98 -8.56
C ALA A 72 7.90 5.80 -9.35
N TYR A 73 7.06 5.11 -10.10
CA TYR A 73 5.93 5.71 -10.81
C TYR A 73 4.77 4.72 -10.88
N PHE A 74 3.57 5.23 -11.10
CA PHE A 74 2.40 4.40 -11.32
C PHE A 74 2.40 3.88 -12.76
N CYS A 75 2.39 2.56 -12.86
CA CYS A 75 1.76 1.84 -13.95
C CYS A 75 0.25 1.79 -13.65
#